data_AF-A0AAW8MD18-F1
#
_entry.id   AF-A0AAW8MD18-F1
#
_cell.length_a   1.000
_cell.length_b   1.000
_cell.length_c   1.000
_cell.angle_alpha   90.00
_cell.angle_beta   90.00
_cell.angle_gamma   90.00
#
_symmetry.space_group_name_H-M   'P 1'
#
loop_
_entity.id
_entity.type
_entity.pdbx_description
1 polymer ?
#
loop_
_entity_poly.entity_id
_entity_poly.type
_entity_poly.pdbx_seq_one_letter_code
_entity_poly.pdbx_strand_id
1 'polypeptide(L)'
;MKRLALFLITACLSVGAMAADVIKGERKEVFGDVTVHYNTFNSTFLTPDIAKAAELIRSKNQGVINVSVIKSGKPLIADVSGTVKDLTSKTVPLSFRQVTEQGAIYYIAQYPVDQQEIRTFEIKVKTGDKINTLNFNQELFPGE
;
A
#
# COMPACT_ATOMS: atom_id res chain seq x y z
N MET A 1 65.30 -5.63 14.30
CA MET A 1 63.98 -6.27 14.08
C MET A 1 62.94 -5.47 14.85
N LYS A 2 61.71 -5.31 14.36
CA LYS A 2 60.60 -4.49 14.92
C LYS A 2 60.44 -3.07 14.33
N ARG A 3 60.25 -2.96 13.01
CA ARG A 3 59.54 -1.82 12.38
C ARG A 3 58.65 -2.30 11.22
N LEU A 4 58.10 -3.50 11.35
CA LEU A 4 57.26 -4.14 10.32
C LEU A 4 56.04 -4.79 10.99
N ALA A 5 55.28 -4.00 11.74
CA ALA A 5 54.08 -4.50 12.42
C ALA A 5 53.01 -3.41 12.60
N LEU A 6 52.94 -2.47 11.65
CA LEU A 6 51.90 -1.43 11.66
C LEU A 6 51.27 -1.30 10.26
N PHE A 7 50.90 -2.43 9.68
CA PHE A 7 50.16 -2.51 8.41
C PHE A 7 49.00 -3.52 8.46
N LEU A 8 48.46 -3.79 9.65
CA LEU A 8 47.49 -4.88 9.87
C LEU A 8 46.32 -4.48 10.79
N ILE A 9 45.91 -3.21 10.77
CA ILE A 9 44.66 -2.74 11.42
C ILE A 9 43.94 -1.75 10.49
N THR A 10 43.75 -2.12 9.22
CA THR A 10 42.99 -1.29 8.25
C THR A 10 42.05 -2.13 7.39
N ALA A 11 41.67 -3.31 7.87
CA ALA A 11 40.90 -4.29 7.09
C ALA A 11 39.57 -4.73 7.76
N CYS A 12 39.00 -3.94 8.66
CA CYS A 12 37.71 -4.25 9.30
C CYS A 12 36.67 -3.13 9.22
N LEU A 13 36.69 -2.33 8.15
CA LEU A 13 35.56 -1.48 7.75
C LEU A 13 34.97 -2.02 6.45
N SER A 14 34.64 -3.31 6.41
CA SER A 14 33.66 -3.80 5.44
C SER A 14 32.31 -3.23 5.87
N VAL A 15 32.00 -2.07 5.31
CA VAL A 15 30.71 -1.39 5.34
C VAL A 15 29.64 -2.42 4.99
N GLY A 16 28.96 -2.92 6.01
CA GLY A 16 27.69 -3.60 5.84
C GLY A 16 26.71 -2.54 5.35
N ALA A 17 26.61 -2.39 4.03
CA ALA A 17 25.51 -1.65 3.42
C ALA A 17 24.23 -2.43 3.76
N MET A 18 23.65 -2.11 4.91
CA MET A 18 22.27 -2.44 5.19
C MET A 18 21.48 -1.82 4.04
N ALA A 19 20.91 -2.67 3.19
CA ALA A 19 19.93 -2.25 2.21
C ALA A 19 18.75 -1.70 3.01
N ALA A 20 18.81 -0.41 3.31
CA ALA A 20 17.63 0.34 3.70
C ALA A 20 16.72 0.26 2.49
N ASP A 21 15.64 -0.52 2.60
CA ASP A 21 14.56 -0.49 1.62
C ASP A 21 14.23 0.99 1.39
N VAL A 22 14.47 1.45 0.16
CA VAL A 22 14.12 2.79 -0.25
C VAL A 22 12.63 2.90 0.02
N ILE A 23 12.26 3.68 1.04
CA ILE A 23 10.86 4.00 1.33
C ILE A 23 10.37 4.68 0.05
N LYS A 24 9.61 3.96 -0.78
CA LYS A 24 8.96 4.50 -1.98
C LYS A 24 7.97 5.54 -1.47
N GLY A 25 8.44 6.80 -1.37
CA GLY A 25 7.63 7.92 -0.88
C GLY A 25 6.43 8.22 -1.78
N GLU A 26 6.49 7.79 -3.04
CA GLU A 26 5.37 7.83 -3.96
C GLU A 26 4.50 6.57 -3.77
N ARG A 27 3.26 6.76 -3.32
CA ARG A 27 2.25 5.69 -3.20
C ARG A 27 1.70 5.28 -4.57
N LYS A 28 2.58 4.76 -5.41
CA LYS A 28 2.28 4.21 -6.73
C LYS A 28 3.24 3.07 -7.07
N GLU A 29 2.81 2.16 -7.92
CA GLU A 29 3.65 1.11 -8.47
C GLU A 29 3.43 0.99 -9.98
N VAL A 30 4.52 0.80 -10.73
CA VAL A 30 4.52 0.80 -12.19
C VAL A 30 4.84 -0.61 -12.69
N PHE A 31 3.94 -1.17 -13.50
CA PHE A 31 4.02 -2.47 -14.13
C PHE A 31 3.97 -2.29 -15.66
N GLY A 32 5.12 -1.99 -16.27
CA GLY A 32 5.19 -1.67 -17.70
C GLY A 32 4.44 -0.37 -18.01
N ASP A 33 3.36 -0.48 -18.78
CA ASP A 33 2.50 0.66 -19.17
C ASP A 33 1.33 0.91 -18.20
N VAL A 34 1.18 0.06 -17.17
CA VAL A 34 0.17 0.19 -16.11
C VAL A 34 0.79 0.81 -14.87
N THR A 35 0.14 1.84 -14.32
CA THR A 35 0.49 2.43 -13.02
C THR A 35 -0.68 2.24 -12.07
N VAL A 36 -0.40 1.68 -10.89
CA VAL A 36 -1.36 1.53 -9.80
C VAL A 36 -1.05 2.57 -8.74
N HIS A 37 -1.95 3.52 -8.54
CA HIS A 37 -1.90 4.43 -7.39
C HIS A 37 -2.73 3.85 -6.26
N TYR A 38 -2.25 4.01 -5.05
CA TYR A 38 -2.95 3.53 -3.87
C TYR A 38 -2.77 4.49 -2.71
N ASN A 39 -3.74 4.54 -1.81
CA ASN A 39 -3.60 5.24 -0.55
C ASN A 39 -4.54 4.65 0.50
N THR A 40 -4.23 4.92 1.76
CA THR A 40 -5.02 4.48 2.90
C THR A 40 -5.35 5.68 3.78
N PHE A 41 -6.58 5.78 4.26
CA PHE A 41 -7.02 6.89 5.11
C PHE A 41 -8.19 6.47 5.99
N ASN A 42 -8.53 7.26 7.01
CA ASN A 42 -9.67 6.99 7.86
C ASN A 42 -11.00 7.22 7.11
N SER A 43 -11.98 6.34 7.29
CA SER A 43 -13.26 6.42 6.59
C SER A 43 -14.06 7.70 6.89
N THR A 44 -13.76 8.42 7.99
CA THR A 44 -14.39 9.71 8.29
C THR A 44 -14.09 10.78 7.25
N PHE A 45 -12.98 10.67 6.52
CA PHE A 45 -12.61 11.56 5.42
C PHE A 45 -13.44 11.37 4.16
N LEU A 46 -14.18 10.25 4.03
CA LEU A 46 -15.16 10.12 2.95
C LEU A 46 -16.27 11.15 3.15
N THR A 47 -16.71 11.76 2.05
CA THR A 47 -17.96 12.53 2.07
C THR A 47 -19.15 11.59 2.30
N PRO A 48 -20.27 12.07 2.87
CA PRO A 48 -21.46 11.25 3.07
C PRO A 48 -21.96 10.59 1.78
N ASP A 49 -21.91 11.30 0.66
CA ASP A 49 -22.41 10.82 -0.63
C ASP A 49 -21.54 9.70 -1.21
N ILE A 50 -20.20 9.83 -1.14
CA ILE A 50 -19.29 8.76 -1.59
C ILE A 50 -19.44 7.53 -0.70
N ALA A 51 -19.49 7.72 0.62
CA ALA A 51 -19.68 6.61 1.54
C ALA A 51 -21.01 5.89 1.29
N LYS A 52 -22.09 6.62 1.05
CA LYS A 52 -23.40 6.05 0.73
C LYS A 52 -23.39 5.31 -0.61
N ALA A 53 -22.84 5.92 -1.66
CA ALA A 53 -22.79 5.35 -3.01
C ALA A 53 -21.97 4.05 -3.05
N ALA A 54 -20.95 3.95 -2.21
CA ALA A 54 -20.11 2.77 -2.09
C ALA A 54 -20.50 1.85 -0.93
N GLU A 55 -21.62 2.10 -0.23
CA GLU A 55 -22.08 1.32 0.92
C GLU A 55 -21.01 1.13 2.01
N LEU A 56 -20.25 2.19 2.27
CA LEU A 56 -19.17 2.26 3.24
C LEU A 56 -19.62 2.95 4.52
N ILE A 57 -19.16 2.45 5.66
CA ILE A 57 -19.48 3.01 6.97
C ILE A 57 -18.44 4.06 7.34
N ARG A 58 -18.87 5.30 7.61
CA ARG A 58 -17.99 6.34 8.16
C ARG A 58 -17.84 6.13 9.67
N SER A 59 -16.66 5.74 10.12
CA SER A 59 -16.35 5.46 11.53
C SER A 59 -14.87 5.69 11.82
N LYS A 60 -14.56 6.14 13.04
CA LYS A 60 -13.19 6.33 13.53
C LYS A 60 -12.38 5.03 13.50
N ASN A 61 -13.02 3.88 13.65
CA ASN A 61 -12.36 2.57 13.69
C ASN A 61 -12.34 1.87 12.33
N GLN A 62 -12.66 2.58 11.25
CA GLN A 62 -12.66 2.03 9.89
C GLN A 62 -11.66 2.79 9.03
N GLY A 63 -10.68 2.05 8.50
CA GLY A 63 -9.81 2.51 7.44
C GLY A 63 -10.40 2.22 6.07
N VAL A 64 -9.99 3.00 5.08
CA VAL A 64 -10.33 2.83 3.67
C VAL A 64 -9.03 2.76 2.90
N ILE A 65 -8.90 1.74 2.05
CA ILE A 65 -7.91 1.73 0.98
C ILE A 65 -8.60 2.14 -0.31
N ASN A 66 -7.97 3.05 -1.04
CA ASN A 66 -8.37 3.41 -2.39
C ASN A 66 -7.25 3.02 -3.37
N VAL A 67 -7.64 2.40 -4.48
CA VAL A 67 -6.75 1.95 -5.55
C VAL A 67 -7.28 2.49 -6.86
N SER A 68 -6.41 3.07 -7.68
CA SER A 68 -6.74 3.46 -9.05
C SER A 68 -5.71 2.87 -10.02
N VAL A 69 -6.18 2.41 -11.16
CA VAL A 69 -5.36 1.76 -12.17
C VAL A 69 -5.37 2.62 -13.43
N ILE A 70 -4.19 3.01 -13.88
CA ILE A 70 -4.01 3.92 -15.02
C ILE A 70 -3.13 3.24 -16.06
N LYS A 71 -3.49 3.34 -17.33
CA LYS A 71 -2.69 2.90 -18.46
C LYS A 71 -2.48 4.06 -19.42
N SER A 72 -1.22 4.41 -19.66
CA SER A 72 -0.86 5.53 -20.57
C SER A 72 -1.64 6.83 -20.27
N GLY A 73 -1.81 7.17 -18.99
CA GLY A 73 -2.50 8.37 -18.54
C GLY A 73 -4.04 8.30 -18.55
N LYS A 74 -4.64 7.16 -18.89
CA LYS A 74 -6.10 6.96 -18.87
C LYS A 74 -6.51 5.95 -17.80
N PRO A 75 -7.66 6.13 -17.12
CA PRO A 75 -8.21 5.10 -16.24
C PRO A 75 -8.39 3.77 -16.96
N LEU A 76 -8.01 2.68 -16.31
CA LEU A 76 -8.14 1.32 -16.81
C LEU A 76 -9.03 0.52 -15.87
N ILE A 77 -10.07 -0.14 -16.43
CA ILE A 77 -10.89 -1.08 -15.68
C ILE A 77 -10.04 -2.31 -15.34
N ALA A 78 -10.09 -2.71 -14.07
CA ALA A 78 -9.40 -3.86 -13.52
C ALA A 78 -10.30 -4.64 -12.56
N ASP A 79 -9.92 -5.89 -12.30
CA ASP A 79 -10.42 -6.66 -11.17
C ASP A 79 -9.39 -6.53 -10.04
N VAL A 80 -9.82 -5.93 -8.91
CA VAL A 80 -8.96 -5.61 -7.77
C VAL A 80 -9.37 -6.45 -6.59
N SER A 81 -8.43 -7.21 -6.05
CA SER A 81 -8.59 -8.02 -4.85
C SER A 81 -7.40 -7.81 -3.91
N GLY A 82 -7.53 -8.20 -2.65
CA GLY A 82 -6.41 -8.09 -1.74
C GLY A 82 -6.74 -8.48 -0.32
N THR A 83 -5.72 -8.39 0.51
CA THR A 83 -5.80 -8.64 1.94
C THR A 83 -4.99 -7.60 2.71
N VAL A 84 -5.32 -7.44 3.99
CA VAL A 84 -4.50 -6.72 4.96
C VAL A 84 -4.17 -7.66 6.11
N LYS A 85 -2.91 -7.65 6.54
CA LYS A 85 -2.38 -8.58 7.53
C LYS A 85 -1.69 -7.83 8.66
N ASP A 86 -1.94 -8.23 9.90
CA ASP A 86 -1.23 -7.69 11.07
C ASP A 86 0.08 -8.43 11.35
N LEU A 87 0.87 -7.94 12.31
CA LEU A 87 2.15 -8.53 12.69
C LEU A 87 2.03 -9.94 13.30
N THR A 88 0.85 -10.32 13.78
CA THR A 88 0.54 -11.66 14.30
C THR A 88 0.09 -12.63 13.22
N SER A 89 0.11 -12.19 11.97
CA SER A 89 -0.35 -12.92 10.80
C SER A 89 -1.85 -13.15 10.66
N LYS A 90 -2.67 -12.46 11.47
CA LYS A 90 -4.12 -12.43 11.23
C LYS A 90 -4.38 -11.64 9.94
N THR A 91 -5.19 -12.23 9.06
CA THR A 91 -5.46 -11.70 7.72
C THR A 91 -6.94 -11.31 7.60
N VAL A 92 -7.19 -10.13 7.04
CA VAL A 92 -8.53 -9.63 6.73
C VAL A 92 -8.65 -9.49 5.21
N PRO A 93 -9.65 -10.14 4.56
CA PRO A 93 -9.89 -9.94 3.14
C PRO A 93 -10.47 -8.55 2.87
N LEU A 94 -10.03 -7.92 1.77
CA LEU A 94 -10.53 -6.62 1.35
C LEU A 94 -11.63 -6.79 0.31
N SER A 95 -12.83 -6.34 0.65
CA SER A 95 -13.99 -6.36 -0.26
C SER A 95 -14.01 -5.06 -1.08
N PHE A 96 -13.40 -5.09 -2.26
CA PHE A 96 -13.32 -3.93 -3.14
C PHE A 96 -14.64 -3.65 -3.86
N ARG A 97 -14.97 -2.36 -3.97
CA ARG A 97 -16.09 -1.84 -4.73
C ARG A 97 -15.59 -0.81 -5.73
N GLN A 98 -16.06 -0.90 -6.97
CA GLN A 98 -15.75 0.08 -8.00
C GLN A 98 -16.63 1.32 -7.83
N VAL A 99 -16.01 2.49 -7.82
CA VAL A 99 -16.66 3.80 -7.79
C VAL A 99 -16.17 4.61 -8.99
N THR A 100 -17.08 5.29 -9.67
CA THR A 100 -16.74 6.17 -10.80
C THR A 100 -17.16 7.59 -10.47
N GLU A 101 -16.20 8.51 -10.47
CA GLU A 101 -16.42 9.92 -10.14
C GLU A 101 -15.64 10.81 -11.10
N GLN A 102 -16.32 11.77 -11.74
CA GLN A 102 -15.70 12.77 -12.63
C GLN A 102 -14.78 12.14 -13.72
N GLY A 103 -15.12 10.93 -14.18
CA GLY A 103 -14.35 10.20 -15.20
C GLY A 103 -13.16 9.39 -14.66
N ALA A 104 -12.89 9.42 -13.36
CA ALA A 104 -11.94 8.54 -12.69
C ALA A 104 -12.62 7.24 -12.20
N ILE A 105 -11.84 6.16 -12.11
CA ILE A 105 -12.27 4.86 -11.60
C ILE A 105 -11.44 4.52 -10.35
N TYR A 106 -12.14 4.28 -9.25
CA TYR A 106 -11.56 3.92 -7.96
C TYR A 106 -12.06 2.56 -7.52
N TYR A 107 -11.19 1.80 -6.87
CA TYR A 107 -11.53 0.57 -6.19
C TYR A 107 -11.28 0.80 -4.71
N ILE A 108 -12.36 0.79 -3.93
CA ILE A 108 -12.30 1.09 -2.51
C ILE A 108 -12.74 -0.08 -1.65
N ALA A 109 -12.03 -0.33 -0.56
CA ALA A 109 -12.35 -1.37 0.41
C ALA A 109 -12.16 -0.83 1.83
N GLN A 110 -12.94 -1.36 2.77
CA GLN A 110 -12.83 -1.04 4.19
C GLN A 110 -12.14 -2.15 4.98
N TYR A 111 -11.50 -1.75 6.08
CA TYR A 111 -10.88 -2.63 7.05
C TYR A 111 -10.91 -2.00 8.45
N PRO A 112 -10.98 -2.81 9.54
CA PRO A 112 -11.00 -2.29 10.89
C PRO A 112 -9.64 -1.72 11.29
N VAL A 113 -9.62 -0.64 12.06
CA VAL A 113 -8.44 -0.01 12.66
C VAL A 113 -8.77 0.34 14.11
N ASP A 114 -8.64 -0.65 15.00
CA ASP A 114 -9.03 -0.50 16.41
C ASP A 114 -7.97 0.24 17.24
N GLN A 115 -6.72 0.22 16.80
CA GLN A 115 -5.59 0.87 17.44
C GLN A 115 -4.53 1.26 16.41
N GLN A 116 -3.52 1.99 16.86
CA GLN A 116 -2.34 2.29 16.04
C GLN A 116 -1.52 1.00 15.84
N GLU A 117 -1.25 0.65 14.59
CA GLU A 117 -0.45 -0.53 14.25
C GLU A 117 0.08 -0.48 12.82
N ILE A 118 1.15 -1.22 12.55
CA ILE A 118 1.64 -1.44 11.20
C ILE A 118 0.99 -2.69 10.63
N ARG A 119 0.36 -2.56 9.47
CA ARG A 119 -0.19 -3.68 8.70
C ARG A 119 0.42 -3.77 7.31
N THR A 120 0.47 -4.98 6.79
CA THR A 120 0.92 -5.26 5.43
C THR A 120 -0.29 -5.47 4.52
N PHE A 121 -0.34 -4.73 3.42
CA PHE A 121 -1.35 -4.86 2.38
C PHE A 121 -0.76 -5.65 1.22
N GLU A 122 -1.49 -6.66 0.74
CA GLU A 122 -1.24 -7.34 -0.53
C GLU A 122 -2.40 -7.05 -1.46
N ILE A 123 -2.17 -6.28 -2.53
CA ILE A 123 -3.21 -5.95 -3.51
C ILE A 123 -2.85 -6.58 -4.86
N LYS A 124 -3.82 -7.27 -5.46
CA LYS A 124 -3.74 -7.88 -6.78
C LYS A 124 -4.62 -7.10 -7.74
N VAL A 125 -4.01 -6.65 -8.82
CA VAL A 125 -4.67 -5.91 -9.90
C VAL A 125 -4.62 -6.76 -11.14
N LYS A 126 -5.77 -7.29 -11.55
CA LYS A 126 -5.92 -8.07 -12.77
C LYS A 126 -6.45 -7.21 -13.90
N THR A 127 -5.72 -7.18 -15.01
CA THR A 127 -6.07 -6.45 -16.24
C THR A 127 -5.98 -7.40 -17.43
N GLY A 128 -7.13 -7.81 -17.97
CA GLY A 128 -7.19 -8.94 -18.89
C GLY A 128 -6.62 -10.20 -18.24
N ASP A 129 -5.60 -10.80 -18.85
CA ASP A 129 -4.93 -12.01 -18.34
C ASP A 129 -3.73 -11.72 -17.44
N LYS A 130 -3.32 -10.46 -17.29
CA LYS A 130 -2.16 -10.09 -16.47
C LYS A 130 -2.59 -9.77 -15.05
N ILE A 131 -1.88 -10.34 -14.08
CA ILE A 131 -2.06 -10.04 -12.65
C ILE A 131 -0.77 -9.39 -12.15
N ASN A 132 -0.90 -8.16 -11.64
CA ASN A 132 0.16 -7.46 -10.95
C ASN A 132 -0.13 -7.44 -9.46
N THR A 133 0.87 -7.75 -8.63
CA THR A 133 0.73 -7.74 -7.17
C THR A 133 1.62 -6.65 -6.60
N LEU A 134 1.05 -5.81 -5.74
CA LEU A 134 1.79 -4.84 -4.93
C LEU A 134 1.69 -5.23 -3.45
N ASN A 135 2.80 -5.07 -2.75
CA ASN A 135 2.89 -5.29 -1.31
C ASN A 135 3.47 -4.05 -0.63
N PHE A 136 2.81 -3.56 0.41
CA PHE A 136 3.30 -2.41 1.17
C PHE A 136 2.90 -2.47 2.63
N ASN A 137 3.79 -1.93 3.47
CA ASN A 137 3.49 -1.69 4.88
C ASN A 137 2.86 -0.30 5.05
N GLN A 138 1.95 -0.20 5.99
CA GLN A 138 1.31 1.04 6.37
C GLN A 138 1.12 1.07 7.89
N GLU A 139 1.59 2.14 8.51
CA GLU A 139 1.18 2.50 9.86
C GLU A 139 -0.21 3.12 9.81
N LEU A 140 -1.16 2.52 10.52
CA LEU A 140 -2.55 2.89 10.54
C LEU A 140 -2.86 3.58 11.86
N PHE A 141 -3.74 4.57 11.82
CA PHE A 141 -4.22 5.30 12.99
C PHE A 141 -5.74 5.23 13.02
N PRO A 142 -6.36 4.94 14.18
CA PRO A 142 -7.79 5.17 14.35
C PRO A 142 -8.07 6.68 14.20
N GLY A 143 -9.28 7.01 13.81
CA GLY A 143 -9.73 8.39 13.67
C GLY A 143 -9.87 9.05 15.05
N GLU A 144 -9.64 10.36 15.10
CA GLU A 144 -9.84 11.18 16.30
C GLU A 144 -11.30 11.35 16.68
#